data_AF-A0A6N3IHZ6-F1
#
_entry.id   AF-A0A6N3IHZ6-F1
#
_cell.length_a   1.000
_cell.length_b   1.000
_cell.length_c   1.000
_cell.angle_alpha   90.00
_cell.angle_beta   90.00
_cell.angle_gamma   90.00
#
_symmetry.space_group_name_H-M   'P 1'
#
loop_
_entity.id
_entity.type
_entity.pdbx_description
1 polymer ?
#
loop_
_entity_poly.entity_id
_entity_poly.type
_entity_poly.pdbx_seq_one_letter_code
_entity_poly.pdbx_strand_id
1 'polypeptide(L)' 'RGTGYDEKMVREMEGLEASGSTYVCTLCDSTRAEASHNMVLHSITRSHGENLERYEIWRSNPYAESVEELRDR' A
#
# COMPACT_ATOMS: atom_id res chain seq x y z
N ARG A 1 1.80 -7.71 -19.36
CA ARG A 1 2.67 -7.69 -18.16
C ARG A 1 3.40 -6.36 -18.13
N GLY A 2 2.92 -5.38 -17.36
CA GLY A 2 3.62 -4.11 -17.17
C GLY A 2 4.71 -4.26 -16.10
N THR A 3 5.93 -4.61 -16.51
CA THR A 3 7.02 -4.95 -15.55
C THR A 3 8.26 -4.06 -15.70
N GLY A 4 8.29 -3.16 -16.68
CA GLY A 4 9.44 -2.29 -16.97
C GLY A 4 9.38 -0.94 -16.25
N TYR A 5 8.84 -0.89 -15.04
CA TYR A 5 8.64 0.34 -14.27
C TYR A 5 9.52 0.35 -13.03
N ASP A 6 10.13 1.49 -12.73
CA ASP A 6 10.80 1.68 -11.45
C ASP A 6 9.78 1.84 -10.31
N GLU A 7 10.25 1.75 -9.07
CA GLU A 7 9.36 1.79 -7.90
C GLU A 7 8.56 3.10 -7.81
N LYS A 8 9.18 4.22 -8.18
CA LYS A 8 8.52 5.54 -8.15
C LYS A 8 7.31 5.53 -9.07
N MET A 9 7.51 5.09 -10.32
CA MET A 9 6.45 5.03 -11.32
C MET A 9 5.37 4.01 -10.93
N VAL A 10 5.74 2.86 -10.35
CA VAL A 10 4.75 1.88 -9.84
C VAL A 10 3.88 2.51 -8.76
N ARG A 11 4.47 3.20 -7.78
CA ARG A 11 3.72 3.84 -6.69
C ARG A 11 2.74 4.89 -7.21
N GLU A 12 3.21 5.75 -8.12
CA GLU A 12 2.36 6.78 -8.74
C GLU A 12 1.20 6.18 -9.54
N MET A 13 1.44 5.10 -10.31
CA MET A 13 0.40 4.48 -11.13
C MET A 13 -0.59 3.62 -10.33
N GLU A 14 -0.15 2.97 -9.26
CA GLU A 14 -0.98 2.10 -8.43
C GLU A 14 -1.64 2.84 -7.24
N GLY A 15 -1.55 4.17 -7.18
CA GLY A 15 -2.20 4.98 -6.15
C GLY A 15 -1.59 4.80 -4.75
N LEU A 16 -0.31 4.44 -4.67
CA LEU A 16 0.40 4.21 -3.41
C LEU A 16 1.13 5.49 -2.96
N GLU A 17 1.34 5.62 -1.65
CA GLU A 17 2.18 6.67 -1.10
C GLU A 17 3.62 6.61 -1.66
N ALA A 18 4.28 7.77 -1.75
CA ALA A 18 5.65 7.89 -2.21
C ALA A 18 6.65 7.05 -1.39
N SER A 19 7.86 6.83 -1.92
CA SER A 19 8.87 5.91 -1.34
C SER A 19 9.31 6.21 0.10
N GLY A 20 9.01 7.40 0.63
CA GLY A 20 9.23 7.75 2.05
C GLY A 20 8.18 7.19 3.03
N SER A 21 7.11 6.56 2.53
CA SER A 21 5.98 6.05 3.32
C SER A 21 6.37 5.08 4.44
N THR A 22 5.52 4.96 5.46
CA THR A 22 5.58 3.86 6.43
C THR A 22 5.33 2.49 5.78
N TYR A 23 4.50 2.40 4.74
CA TYR A 23 4.23 1.19 3.97
C TYR A 23 5.27 1.05 2.85
N VAL A 24 6.28 0.24 3.10
CA VAL A 24 7.51 0.20 2.29
C VAL A 24 7.40 -0.68 1.05
N CYS A 25 6.49 -1.64 1.02
CA CYS A 25 6.41 -2.61 -0.07
C CYS A 25 5.32 -2.21 -1.08
N THR A 26 5.56 -2.41 -2.37
CA THR A 26 4.52 -2.30 -3.41
C THR A 26 3.73 -3.60 -3.61
N LEU A 27 4.14 -4.69 -2.94
CA LEU A 27 3.59 -6.04 -3.11
C LEU A 27 2.92 -6.60 -1.85
N CYS A 28 3.21 -6.05 -0.66
CA CYS A 28 2.60 -6.44 0.61
C CYS A 28 2.29 -5.22 1.48
N ASP A 29 1.64 -5.45 2.61
CA ASP A 29 1.14 -4.39 3.50
C ASP A 29 2.04 -4.11 4.71
N SER A 30 3.22 -4.72 4.78
CA SER A 30 4.11 -4.53 5.92
C SER A 30 4.64 -3.10 6.01
N THR A 31 4.64 -2.59 7.24
CA THR A 31 5.30 -1.33 7.58
C THR A 31 6.82 -1.49 7.62
N ARG A 32 7.55 -0.36 7.57
CA ARG A 32 9.01 -0.33 7.75
C ARG A 32 9.46 -1.02 9.03
N ALA A 33 8.74 -0.79 10.14
CA ALA A 33 9.06 -1.36 11.44
C ALA A 33 8.88 -2.89 11.42
N GLU A 34 7.74 -3.38 10.93
CA GLU A 34 7.47 -4.82 10.83
C GLU A 34 8.46 -5.53 9.91
N ALA A 35 8.77 -4.94 8.75
CA ALA A 35 9.74 -5.49 7.81
C ALA A 35 11.18 -5.52 8.39
N SER A 36 11.49 -4.64 9.34
CA SER A 36 12.79 -4.69 10.05
C SER A 36 12.86 -5.81 11.10
N HIS A 37 11.72 -6.20 11.69
CA HIS A 37 11.64 -7.30 12.65
C HIS A 37 11.54 -8.67 11.98
N ASN A 38 10.77 -8.76 10.90
CA ASN A 38 10.64 -9.95 10.07
C ASN A 38 11.11 -9.60 8.66
N MET A 39 12.32 -10.03 8.29
CA MET A 39 12.94 -9.61 7.02
C MET A 39 12.57 -10.49 5.82
N VAL A 40 12.08 -11.71 6.04
CA VAL A 40 12.01 -12.73 4.97
C VAL A 40 10.68 -13.45 4.86
N LEU A 41 9.82 -13.42 5.90
CA LEU A 41 8.54 -14.12 5.89
C LEU A 41 7.42 -13.14 5.53
N HIS A 42 7.31 -12.84 4.24
CA HIS A 42 6.25 -12.01 3.66
C HIS A 42 5.65 -12.70 2.43
N SER A 43 4.38 -12.44 2.17
CA SER A 43 3.66 -12.93 0.98
C SER A 43 3.20 -11.74 0.13
N ILE A 44 3.01 -11.97 -1.17
CA ILE A 44 2.40 -10.97 -2.07
C ILE A 44 0.90 -10.93 -1.76
N THR A 45 0.40 -9.76 -1.35
CA THR A 45 -1.02 -9.53 -1.03
C THR A 45 -1.65 -8.47 -1.92
N ARG A 46 -0.88 -7.45 -2.31
CA ARG A 46 -1.38 -6.34 -3.12
C ARG A 46 -1.68 -6.76 -4.55
N SER A 47 -2.77 -6.20 -5.09
CA SER A 47 -3.13 -6.32 -6.50
C SER A 47 -3.82 -5.06 -6.99
N HIS A 48 -3.81 -4.84 -8.30
CA HIS A 48 -4.44 -3.67 -8.90
C HIS A 48 -5.93 -3.54 -8.54
N GLY A 49 -6.68 -4.65 -8.56
CA GLY A 49 -8.10 -4.65 -8.19
C GLY A 49 -8.31 -4.26 -6.72
N GLU A 50 -7.51 -4.83 -5.82
CA GLU A 50 -7.56 -4.49 -4.39
C GLU A 50 -7.21 -3.00 -4.14
N ASN A 51 -6.22 -2.45 -4.84
CA ASN A 51 -5.87 -1.04 -4.72
C ASN A 51 -7.04 -0.11 -5.09
N LEU A 52 -7.80 -0.45 -6.15
CA LEU A 52 -8.98 0.30 -6.56
C LEU A 52 -10.08 0.25 -5.48
N GLU A 53 -10.32 -0.91 -4.88
CA GLU A 53 -11.27 -1.07 -3.79
C GLU A 53 -10.86 -0.27 -2.54
N ARG A 54 -9.58 -0.33 -2.16
CA ARG A 54 -9.01 0.45 -1.04
C ARG A 54 -9.14 1.96 -1.28
N TYR A 55 -8.94 2.43 -2.51
CA TYR A 55 -9.14 3.83 -2.85
C TYR A 55 -10.60 4.27 -2.67
N GLU A 56 -11.58 3.45 -3.05
CA GLU A 56 -12.99 3.79 -2.80
C GLU A 56 -13.32 3.81 -1.30
N ILE A 57 -12.73 2.93 -0.49
CA ILE A 57 -12.85 3.00 0.98
C ILE A 57 -12.28 4.31 1.51
N TRP A 58 -11.05 4.66 1.11
CA TRP A 58 -10.41 5.92 1.49
C TRP A 58 -11.25 7.15 1.10
N ARG A 59 -11.75 7.18 -0.14
CA ARG A 59 -12.52 8.30 -0.69
C ARG A 59 -13.88 8.47 -0.03
N SER A 60 -14.57 7.36 0.23
CA SER A 60 -15.94 7.38 0.77
C SER A 60 -15.99 7.43 2.30
N ASN A 61 -14.91 7.03 2.98
CA ASN A 61 -14.82 6.88 4.44
C ASN A 61 -16.11 6.29 5.04
N PRO A 62 -16.49 5.05 4.66
CA PRO A 62 -17.79 4.47 5.02
C PRO A 62 -17.92 4.20 6.52
N TYR A 63 -16.80 4.21 7.25
CA TYR A 63 -16.74 3.97 8.70
C TYR A 63 -16.63 5.25 9.53
N ALA A 64 -16.58 6.43 8.90
CA ALA A 64 -16.40 7.73 9.54
C ALA A 64 -15.19 7.76 10.50
N GLU A 65 -14.09 7.15 10.08
CA GLU A 65 -12.84 7.06 10.82
C GLU A 65 -12.01 8.34 10.72
N SER A 66 -11.11 8.54 11.68
CA SER A 66 -10.08 9.57 11.57
C SER A 66 -9.12 9.25 10.41
N VAL A 67 -8.33 10.25 9.99
CA VAL A 67 -7.42 10.07 8.85
C VAL A 67 -6.33 9.03 9.14
N GLU A 68 -5.86 8.95 10.38
CA GLU A 68 -4.86 7.96 10.80
C GLU A 68 -5.44 6.54 10.81
N GLU A 69 -6.67 6.36 11.35
CA GLU A 69 -7.35 5.06 11.38
C GLU A 69 -7.71 4.59 9.97
N LEU A 70 -8.26 5.48 9.13
CA LEU A 70 -8.63 5.15 7.75
C LEU A 70 -7.42 4.79 6.88
N ARG A 71 -6.24 5.34 7.19
CA ARG A 71 -4.99 5.04 6.49
C ARG A 71 -4.43 3.67 6.84
N ASP A 72 -4.66 3.20 8.07
CA ASP A 72 -4.17 1.91 8.55
C ASP A 72 -5.05 0.73 8.13
N ARG A 73 -6.33 1.02 7.83
CA ARG A 73 -7.31 0.07 7.29
C ARG A 73 -6.97 -0.42 5.88
#